data_AF-A0A7L0CTR9-F1
#
_entry.id   AF-A0A7L0CTR9-F1
#
_cell.length_a   1.000
_cell.length_b   1.000
_cell.length_c   1.000
_cell.angle_alpha   90.00
_cell.angle_beta   90.00
_cell.angle_gamma   90.00
#
_symmetry.space_group_name_H-M   'P 1'
#
loop_
_entity.id
_entity.type
_entity.pdbx_description
1 polymer ?
#
loop_
_entity_poly.entity_id
_entity_poly.type
_entity_poly.pdbx_seq_one_letter_code
_entity_poly.pdbx_strand_id
1 'polypeptide(L)'
;NCSAVLKTLHFITRPLSDEEGNFSLAYIITIHKELEMFVKLLRAIYMPQNIYCIHVDEKSPKAYKAAVQNIVNCFENIFISSKRENIVYAGFSRLQADINCMRDLVHSKIQWNYVINLCGQDYPIKTNKDIIQYIKSKWNGKNMTPGVVQPLHMKHRTQISYREYRHSGMSYVSPTKNIKAKPPYNLTIYFGSAYYILTKEFVEFTLTDARAKDLLEWSRDTYSPDEHYWVTLNRLNG
;
A
#
# COMPACT_ATOMS: atom_id res chain seq x y z
N ASN A 1 -0.93 25.72 -13.29
CA ASN A 1 0.47 26.23 -13.29
C ASN A 1 1.24 25.47 -12.21
N CYS A 2 2.06 24.49 -12.60
CA CYS A 2 2.74 23.60 -11.65
C CYS A 2 3.88 24.29 -10.88
N SER A 3 4.60 25.23 -11.50
CA SER A 3 5.63 26.02 -10.80
C SER A 3 5.04 26.82 -9.65
N ALA A 4 3.83 27.36 -9.83
CA ALA A 4 3.10 28.02 -8.74
C ALA A 4 2.71 27.04 -7.63
N VAL A 5 2.21 25.84 -7.97
CA VAL A 5 1.86 24.81 -6.97
C VAL A 5 3.07 24.45 -6.11
N LEU A 6 4.21 24.14 -6.72
CA LEU A 6 5.43 23.78 -6.02
C LEU A 6 5.92 24.90 -5.09
N LYS A 7 5.90 26.15 -5.58
CA LYS A 7 6.36 27.32 -4.82
C LYS A 7 5.43 27.69 -3.68
N THR A 8 4.12 27.79 -3.95
CA THR A 8 3.11 28.21 -2.97
C THR A 8 2.90 27.16 -1.88
N LEU A 9 3.00 25.87 -2.23
CA LEU A 9 2.88 24.80 -1.25
C LEU A 9 4.23 24.40 -0.64
N HIS A 10 5.32 25.10 -0.95
CA HIS A 10 6.64 24.87 -0.35
C HIS A 10 7.13 23.41 -0.44
N PHE A 11 6.99 22.78 -1.61
CA PHE A 11 7.54 21.45 -1.85
C PHE A 11 9.08 21.49 -1.91
N ILE A 12 9.71 20.47 -1.34
CA ILE A 12 11.17 20.28 -1.40
C ILE A 12 11.53 19.80 -2.80
N THR A 13 12.32 20.57 -3.55
CA THR A 13 12.61 20.29 -4.97
C THR A 13 13.97 19.65 -5.23
N ARG A 14 14.80 19.48 -4.19
CA ARG A 14 16.11 18.79 -4.28
C ARG A 14 16.34 17.90 -3.04
N PRO A 15 17.11 16.81 -3.13
CA PRO A 15 17.50 16.05 -1.94
C PRO A 15 18.17 16.96 -0.90
N LEU A 16 17.91 16.72 0.38
CA LEU A 16 18.45 17.55 1.47
C LEU A 16 19.82 17.08 1.98
N SER A 17 20.25 15.88 1.60
CA SER A 17 21.56 15.32 1.92
C SER A 17 21.94 14.20 0.94
N ASP A 18 23.24 13.91 0.83
CA ASP A 18 23.73 12.79 0.00
C ASP A 18 23.21 11.43 0.49
N GLU A 19 23.02 11.28 1.80
CA GLU A 19 22.42 10.07 2.37
C GLU A 19 21.00 9.87 1.85
N GLU A 20 20.18 10.92 1.85
CA GLU A 20 18.81 10.85 1.34
C GLU A 20 18.77 10.72 -0.18
N GLY A 21 19.70 11.37 -0.90
CA GLY A 21 19.81 11.28 -2.36
C GLY A 21 20.17 9.88 -2.87
N ASN A 22 20.91 9.11 -2.07
CA ASN A 22 21.35 7.75 -2.42
C ASN A 22 20.46 6.63 -1.87
N PHE A 23 19.35 6.95 -1.21
CA PHE A 23 18.41 5.97 -0.67
C PHE A 23 16.98 6.40 -0.93
N SER A 24 16.35 5.76 -1.93
CA SER A 24 15.03 6.14 -2.41
C SER A 24 13.94 5.28 -1.78
N LEU A 25 12.89 5.94 -1.30
CA LEU A 25 11.67 5.31 -0.78
C LEU A 25 10.55 5.37 -1.82
N ALA A 26 9.82 4.28 -1.95
CA ALA A 26 8.53 4.24 -2.61
C ALA A 26 7.40 4.42 -1.59
N TYR A 27 6.34 5.12 -1.99
CA TYR A 27 5.12 5.25 -1.20
C TYR A 27 3.91 4.78 -2.00
N ILE A 28 3.03 4.05 -1.34
CA ILE A 28 1.69 3.73 -1.84
C ILE A 28 0.70 4.52 -0.99
N ILE A 29 -0.05 5.43 -1.59
CA ILE A 29 -1.03 6.26 -0.85
C ILE A 29 -2.43 5.95 -1.36
N THR A 30 -3.23 5.28 -0.52
CA THR A 30 -4.61 4.95 -0.85
C THR A 30 -5.55 6.02 -0.31
N ILE A 31 -6.23 6.76 -1.21
CA ILE A 31 -7.08 7.91 -0.90
C ILE A 31 -8.46 7.80 -1.55
N HIS A 32 -9.45 8.44 -0.92
CA HIS A 32 -10.83 8.46 -1.44
C HIS A 32 -11.58 9.78 -1.23
N LYS A 33 -11.06 10.71 -0.40
CA LYS A 33 -11.67 12.00 -0.04
C LYS A 33 -10.64 12.94 0.62
N GLU A 34 -11.07 14.11 1.09
CA GLU A 34 -10.25 15.11 1.82
C GLU A 34 -8.98 15.54 1.07
N LEU A 35 -9.14 16.30 -0.02
CA LEU A 35 -8.02 16.69 -0.88
C LEU A 35 -6.93 17.45 -0.13
N GLU A 36 -7.32 18.32 0.80
CA GLU A 36 -6.38 19.11 1.60
C GLU A 36 -5.51 18.23 2.51
N MET A 37 -6.10 17.17 3.09
CA MET A 37 -5.33 16.21 3.90
C MET A 37 -4.33 15.45 3.03
N PHE A 38 -4.75 15.01 1.84
CA PHE A 38 -3.84 14.39 0.88
C PHE A 38 -2.68 15.31 0.51
N VAL A 39 -2.96 16.59 0.18
CA VAL A 39 -1.91 17.56 -0.17
C VAL A 39 -0.97 17.82 1.01
N LYS A 40 -1.51 17.92 2.24
CA LYS A 40 -0.71 18.09 3.47
C LYS A 40 0.21 16.89 3.71
N LEU A 41 -0.33 15.66 3.61
CA LEU A 41 0.45 14.43 3.71
C LEU A 41 1.54 14.39 2.65
N LEU A 42 1.17 14.57 1.38
CA LEU A 42 2.09 14.52 0.26
C LEU A 42 3.23 15.50 0.45
N ARG A 43 2.93 16.75 0.82
CA ARG A 43 3.96 17.77 1.13
C ARG A 43 4.89 17.35 2.26
N ALA A 44 4.38 16.70 3.30
CA ALA A 44 5.17 16.31 4.46
C ALA A 44 6.16 15.17 4.17
N ILE A 45 5.84 14.28 3.22
CA ILE A 45 6.68 13.12 2.85
C ILE A 45 7.40 13.28 1.51
N TYR A 46 7.09 14.32 0.74
CA TYR A 46 7.64 14.49 -0.61
C TYR A 46 9.14 14.78 -0.58
N MET A 47 9.88 13.99 -1.36
CA MET A 47 11.27 14.20 -1.72
C MET A 47 11.45 13.84 -3.20
N PRO A 48 12.26 14.59 -3.96
CA PRO A 48 12.37 14.41 -5.42
C PRO A 48 13.03 13.09 -5.84
N GLN A 49 13.83 12.46 -4.98
CA GLN A 49 14.46 11.17 -5.25
C GLN A 49 13.57 9.96 -4.91
N ASN A 50 12.50 10.16 -4.15
CA ASN A 50 11.53 9.13 -3.80
C ASN A 50 10.52 8.94 -4.94
N ILE A 51 9.67 7.91 -4.85
CA ILE A 51 8.59 7.66 -5.82
C ILE A 51 7.25 7.42 -5.11
N TYR A 52 6.15 7.87 -5.71
CA TYR A 52 4.83 7.85 -5.08
C TYR A 52 3.78 7.29 -6.04
N CYS A 53 3.19 6.15 -5.69
CA CYS A 53 1.99 5.64 -6.34
C CYS A 53 0.76 6.07 -5.54
N ILE A 54 -0.15 6.76 -6.19
CA ILE A 54 -1.41 7.20 -5.60
C ILE A 54 -2.53 6.29 -6.10
N HIS A 55 -3.14 5.53 -5.20
CA HIS A 55 -4.38 4.83 -5.51
C HIS A 55 -5.57 5.70 -5.12
N VAL A 56 -6.36 6.09 -6.11
CA VAL A 56 -7.62 6.82 -5.91
C VAL A 56 -8.76 5.85 -6.08
N ASP A 57 -9.58 5.69 -5.04
CA ASP A 57 -10.75 4.79 -5.08
C ASP A 57 -11.64 5.12 -6.27
N GLU A 58 -12.04 4.09 -7.02
CA GLU A 58 -12.86 4.27 -8.21
C GLU A 58 -14.20 4.93 -7.88
N LYS A 59 -14.73 4.69 -6.68
CA LYS A 59 -16.01 5.27 -6.24
C LYS A 59 -15.92 6.75 -5.82
N SER A 60 -14.73 7.35 -5.77
CA SER A 60 -14.57 8.77 -5.45
C SER A 60 -15.20 9.67 -6.51
N PRO A 61 -15.72 10.86 -6.12
CA PRO A 61 -16.32 11.81 -7.06
C PRO A 61 -15.38 12.18 -8.20
N LYS A 62 -15.92 12.36 -9.43
CA LYS A 62 -15.13 12.74 -10.61
C LYS A 62 -14.30 14.00 -10.38
N ALA A 63 -14.87 15.01 -9.70
CA ALA A 63 -14.16 16.24 -9.36
C ALA A 63 -12.95 16.00 -8.45
N TYR A 64 -13.07 15.10 -7.46
CA TYR A 64 -11.96 14.71 -6.59
C TYR A 64 -10.85 14.01 -7.39
N LYS A 65 -11.22 13.02 -8.23
CA LYS A 65 -10.27 12.31 -9.10
C LYS A 65 -9.52 13.28 -10.03
N ALA A 66 -10.21 14.25 -10.61
CA ALA A 66 -9.62 15.28 -11.46
C ALA A 66 -8.67 16.22 -10.67
N ALA A 67 -9.05 16.63 -9.46
CA ALA A 67 -8.20 17.47 -8.63
C ALA A 67 -6.91 16.76 -8.21
N VAL A 68 -6.98 15.48 -7.81
CA VAL A 68 -5.79 14.66 -7.54
C VAL A 68 -4.91 14.54 -8.78
N GLN A 69 -5.49 14.25 -9.95
CA GLN A 69 -4.74 14.17 -11.21
C GLN A 69 -3.98 15.47 -11.51
N ASN A 70 -4.64 16.62 -11.33
CA ASN A 70 -4.02 17.93 -11.58
C ASN A 70 -2.81 18.19 -10.66
N ILE A 71 -2.87 17.74 -9.39
CA ILE A 71 -1.73 17.85 -8.47
C ILE A 71 -0.62 16.89 -8.87
N VAL A 72 -0.96 15.62 -9.13
CA VAL A 72 0.01 14.57 -9.49
C VAL A 72 0.79 14.94 -10.76
N ASN A 73 0.13 15.53 -11.75
CA ASN A 73 0.74 15.97 -13.02
C ASN A 73 1.84 17.04 -12.85
N CYS A 74 1.98 17.63 -11.66
CA CYS A 74 3.03 18.60 -11.37
C CYS A 74 4.36 17.98 -10.91
N PHE A 75 4.43 16.66 -10.81
CA PHE A 75 5.59 15.93 -10.31
C PHE A 75 5.96 14.79 -11.24
N GLU A 76 7.25 14.58 -11.48
CA GLU A 76 7.75 13.52 -12.37
C GLU A 76 7.79 12.15 -11.68
N ASN A 77 7.89 12.15 -10.35
CA ASN A 77 8.05 10.97 -9.50
C ASN A 77 6.77 10.58 -8.75
N ILE A 78 5.63 11.17 -9.11
CA ILE A 78 4.32 10.82 -8.58
C ILE A 78 3.43 10.37 -9.74
N PHE A 79 2.71 9.27 -9.56
CA PHE A 79 1.77 8.79 -10.56
C PHE A 79 0.53 8.20 -9.89
N ILE A 80 -0.59 8.17 -10.62
CA ILE A 80 -1.80 7.45 -10.19
C ILE A 80 -1.69 6.01 -10.66
N SER A 81 -2.06 5.06 -9.79
CA SER A 81 -2.13 3.63 -10.11
C SER A 81 -2.84 3.40 -11.45
N SER A 82 -2.22 2.60 -12.32
CA SER A 82 -2.72 2.23 -13.65
C SER A 82 -4.08 1.53 -13.57
N LYS A 83 -4.34 0.83 -12.46
CA LYS A 83 -5.61 0.18 -12.17
C LYS A 83 -6.20 0.69 -10.85
N ARG A 84 -7.42 1.20 -10.93
CA ARG A 84 -8.23 1.60 -9.77
C ARG A 84 -9.12 0.46 -9.31
N GLU A 85 -9.38 0.43 -8.02
CA GLU A 85 -10.28 -0.53 -7.38
C GLU A 85 -11.42 0.24 -6.73
N ASN A 86 -12.63 -0.31 -6.78
CA ASN A 86 -13.75 0.17 -5.97
C ASN A 86 -13.64 -0.50 -4.59
N ILE A 87 -12.99 0.20 -3.66
CA ILE A 87 -12.53 -0.40 -2.40
C ILE A 87 -13.73 -0.61 -1.47
N VAL A 88 -13.81 -1.81 -0.90
CA VAL A 88 -14.79 -2.18 0.13
C VAL A 88 -14.04 -2.40 1.44
N TYR A 89 -14.55 -1.83 2.53
CA TYR A 89 -13.96 -2.02 3.86
C TYR A 89 -13.95 -3.51 4.23
N ALA A 90 -12.83 -3.98 4.81
CA ALA A 90 -12.54 -5.39 5.09
C ALA A 90 -12.56 -6.32 3.86
N GLY A 91 -12.60 -5.76 2.65
CA GLY A 91 -12.65 -6.49 1.40
C GLY A 91 -11.28 -6.65 0.75
N PHE A 92 -11.15 -7.65 -0.11
CA PHE A 92 -9.95 -7.90 -0.92
C PHE A 92 -9.54 -6.72 -1.80
N SER A 93 -10.50 -5.91 -2.24
CA SER A 93 -10.23 -4.70 -3.02
C SER A 93 -9.26 -3.72 -2.34
N ARG A 94 -9.21 -3.69 -0.99
CA ARG A 94 -8.22 -2.89 -0.25
C ARG A 94 -6.79 -3.43 -0.44
N LEU A 95 -6.61 -4.74 -0.35
CA LEU A 95 -5.32 -5.40 -0.61
C LEU A 95 -4.94 -5.26 -2.10
N GLN A 96 -5.90 -5.40 -3.00
CA GLN A 96 -5.68 -5.31 -4.44
C GLN A 96 -5.20 -3.91 -4.87
N ALA A 97 -5.64 -2.85 -4.19
CA ALA A 97 -5.18 -1.48 -4.42
C ALA A 97 -3.65 -1.34 -4.25
N ASP A 98 -3.10 -1.90 -3.17
CA ASP A 98 -1.66 -1.91 -2.91
C ASP A 98 -0.92 -2.74 -3.96
N ILE A 99 -1.43 -3.93 -4.29
CA ILE A 99 -0.84 -4.81 -5.31
C ILE A 99 -0.81 -4.12 -6.69
N ASN A 100 -1.83 -3.34 -7.05
CA ASN A 100 -1.82 -2.59 -8.30
C ASN A 100 -0.69 -1.55 -8.31
N CYS A 101 -0.55 -0.77 -7.23
CA CYS A 101 0.55 0.16 -7.10
C CYS A 101 1.92 -0.51 -7.10
N MET A 102 2.06 -1.67 -6.44
CA MET A 102 3.30 -2.46 -6.48
C MET A 102 3.69 -2.86 -7.89
N ARG A 103 2.72 -3.29 -8.73
CA ARG A 103 2.99 -3.61 -10.13
C ARG A 103 3.52 -2.40 -10.88
N ASP A 104 2.96 -1.22 -10.68
CA ASP A 104 3.45 -0.02 -11.36
C ASP A 104 4.83 0.42 -10.84
N LEU A 105 5.05 0.32 -9.52
CA LEU A 105 6.31 0.68 -8.87
C LEU A 105 7.49 -0.16 -9.35
N VAL A 106 7.32 -1.48 -9.54
CA VAL A 106 8.41 -2.35 -10.03
C VAL A 106 8.79 -2.07 -11.49
N HIS A 107 7.86 -1.53 -12.29
CA HIS A 107 8.11 -1.14 -13.68
C HIS A 107 8.57 0.32 -13.82
N SER A 108 8.68 1.07 -12.72
CA SER A 108 9.15 2.44 -12.76
C SER A 108 10.63 2.52 -13.16
N LYS A 109 10.98 3.59 -13.88
CA LYS A 109 12.37 3.93 -14.20
C LYS A 109 13.15 4.40 -12.97
N ILE A 110 12.46 4.95 -11.97
CA ILE A 110 13.07 5.40 -10.72
C ILE A 110 13.32 4.16 -9.85
N GLN A 111 14.58 3.94 -9.50
CA GLN A 111 14.96 2.87 -8.58
C GLN A 111 14.64 3.27 -7.14
N TRP A 112 14.14 2.33 -6.36
CA TRP A 112 13.77 2.51 -4.96
C TRP A 112 14.14 1.28 -4.15
N ASN A 113 14.36 1.46 -2.84
CA ASN A 113 14.87 0.42 -1.94
C ASN A 113 13.75 -0.24 -1.13
N TYR A 114 12.85 0.58 -0.59
CA TYR A 114 11.74 0.13 0.26
C TYR A 114 10.44 0.82 -0.14
N VAL A 115 9.32 0.11 0.01
CA VAL A 115 7.98 0.69 -0.12
C VAL A 115 7.29 0.81 1.24
N ILE A 116 6.62 1.94 1.47
CA ILE A 116 5.80 2.22 2.65
C ILE A 116 4.38 2.50 2.16
N ASN A 117 3.38 1.77 2.66
CA ASN A 117 2.00 2.08 2.35
C ASN A 117 1.35 2.98 3.42
N LEU A 118 0.48 3.87 2.95
CA LEU A 118 -0.21 4.87 3.74
C LEU A 118 -1.66 5.00 3.24
N CYS A 119 -2.54 5.47 4.11
CA CYS A 119 -3.85 5.97 3.77
C CYS A 119 -3.88 7.50 3.82
N GLY A 120 -4.92 8.12 3.25
CA GLY A 120 -5.09 9.58 3.24
C GLY A 120 -5.22 10.26 4.61
N GLN A 121 -5.27 9.51 5.71
CA GLN A 121 -5.37 10.02 7.09
C GLN A 121 -4.08 9.83 7.89
N ASP A 122 -3.07 9.17 7.33
CA ASP A 122 -1.77 9.04 7.98
C ASP A 122 -0.99 10.35 7.93
N TYR A 123 -0.05 10.52 8.87
CA TYR A 123 0.85 11.67 8.88
C TYR A 123 2.21 11.30 9.47
N PRO A 124 3.34 11.74 8.87
CA PRO A 124 4.67 11.39 9.36
C PRO A 124 4.99 12.05 10.70
N ILE A 125 5.60 11.28 11.60
CA ILE A 125 6.17 11.75 12.89
C ILE A 125 7.70 11.73 12.91
N LYS A 126 8.31 11.53 11.74
CA LYS A 126 9.74 11.40 11.49
C LYS A 126 10.06 12.05 10.15
N THR A 127 11.25 12.63 10.03
CA THR A 127 11.72 13.17 8.76
C THR A 127 12.08 12.05 7.79
N ASN A 128 12.22 12.36 6.49
CA ASN A 128 12.71 11.39 5.50
C ASN A 128 14.07 10.80 5.90
N LYS A 129 15.00 11.66 6.36
CA LYS A 129 16.30 11.24 6.90
C LYS A 129 16.16 10.26 8.08
N ASP A 130 15.30 10.57 9.06
CA ASP A 130 15.11 9.68 10.21
C ASP A 130 14.57 8.30 9.80
N ILE A 131 13.63 8.27 8.84
CA ILE A 131 13.07 7.03 8.30
C ILE A 131 14.18 6.19 7.65
N ILE A 132 14.99 6.81 6.78
CA ILE A 132 16.10 6.16 6.09
C ILE A 132 17.12 5.61 7.08
N GLN A 133 17.52 6.40 8.08
CA GLN A 133 18.47 5.98 9.10
C GLN A 133 17.93 4.82 9.95
N TYR A 134 16.63 4.85 10.29
CA TYR A 134 16.00 3.77 11.03
C TYR A 134 15.94 2.46 10.22
N ILE A 135 15.57 2.53 8.94
CA ILE A 135 15.55 1.37 8.05
C ILE A 135 16.96 0.78 7.91
N LYS A 136 17.95 1.62 7.58
CA LYS A 136 19.34 1.19 7.41
C LYS A 136 19.93 0.57 8.68
N SER A 137 19.59 1.09 9.86
CA SER A 137 20.18 0.61 11.13
C SER A 137 19.47 -0.61 11.73
N LYS A 138 18.15 -0.77 11.53
CA LYS A 138 17.36 -1.83 12.19
C LYS A 138 16.81 -2.89 11.24
N TRP A 139 16.60 -2.54 9.97
CA TRP A 139 15.84 -3.34 9.02
C TRP A 139 16.57 -3.59 7.70
N ASN A 140 17.89 -3.38 7.65
CA ASN A 140 18.70 -3.54 6.44
C ASN A 140 18.47 -4.90 5.76
N GLY A 141 17.86 -4.89 4.56
CA GLY A 141 17.48 -6.08 3.79
C GLY A 141 16.29 -6.88 4.35
N LYS A 142 15.52 -6.33 5.31
CA LYS A 142 14.41 -7.00 5.98
C LYS A 142 13.12 -6.19 5.92
N ASN A 143 12.01 -6.89 5.79
CA ASN A 143 10.67 -6.30 5.82
C ASN A 143 10.20 -6.04 7.26
N MET A 144 9.36 -5.03 7.43
CA MET A 144 8.61 -4.74 8.65
C MET A 144 7.13 -5.03 8.43
N THR A 145 6.68 -6.17 8.98
CA THR A 145 5.26 -6.58 9.02
C THR A 145 4.95 -7.08 10.44
N PRO A 146 4.53 -6.21 11.37
CA PRO A 146 4.23 -6.64 12.73
C PRO A 146 3.02 -7.59 12.72
N GLY A 147 3.07 -8.65 13.51
CA GLY A 147 1.95 -9.56 13.68
C GLY A 147 2.29 -10.84 14.45
N VAL A 148 1.26 -11.65 14.66
CA VAL A 148 1.24 -12.85 15.48
C VAL A 148 0.60 -14.00 14.72
N VAL A 149 0.82 -15.24 15.17
CA VAL A 149 0.06 -16.40 14.65
C VAL A 149 -1.43 -16.13 14.79
N GLN A 150 -2.23 -16.50 13.79
CA GLN A 150 -3.66 -16.23 13.76
C GLN A 150 -4.35 -16.59 15.10
N PRO A 151 -4.91 -15.61 15.83
CA PRO A 151 -5.63 -15.87 17.06
C PRO A 151 -6.90 -16.70 16.83
N LEU A 152 -7.29 -17.52 17.80
CA LEU A 152 -8.48 -18.38 17.70
C LEU A 152 -9.76 -17.58 17.35
N HIS A 153 -9.95 -16.41 17.96
CA HIS A 153 -11.12 -15.57 17.71
C HIS A 153 -11.14 -14.97 16.29
N MET A 154 -10.01 -14.94 15.58
CA MET A 154 -9.90 -14.46 14.19
C MET A 154 -10.04 -15.58 13.16
N LYS A 155 -10.18 -16.86 13.56
CA LYS A 155 -10.32 -17.98 12.62
C LYS A 155 -11.49 -17.86 11.67
N HIS A 156 -12.60 -17.26 12.13
CA HIS A 156 -13.78 -17.03 11.29
C HIS A 156 -13.45 -16.24 10.02
N ARG A 157 -12.47 -15.33 10.05
CA ARG A 157 -12.07 -14.50 8.90
C ARG A 157 -11.47 -15.30 7.74
N THR A 158 -10.96 -16.50 7.99
CA THR A 158 -10.28 -17.34 6.99
C THR A 158 -10.87 -18.74 6.82
N GLN A 159 -11.75 -19.18 7.72
CA GLN A 159 -12.39 -20.50 7.66
C GLN A 159 -13.67 -20.54 6.83
N ILE A 160 -14.34 -19.40 6.67
CA ILE A 160 -15.49 -19.26 5.78
C ILE A 160 -15.18 -18.20 4.73
N SER A 161 -15.86 -18.29 3.57
CA SER A 161 -15.67 -17.28 2.54
C SER A 161 -16.60 -16.09 2.72
N TYR A 162 -16.18 -14.96 2.18
CA TYR A 162 -16.84 -13.67 2.25
C TYR A 162 -17.03 -13.10 0.85
N ARG A 163 -18.07 -12.30 0.68
CA ARG A 163 -18.34 -11.59 -0.58
C ARG A 163 -18.44 -10.10 -0.33
N GLU A 164 -17.80 -9.33 -1.22
CA GLU A 164 -17.96 -7.89 -1.29
C GLU A 164 -19.26 -7.53 -2.01
N TYR A 165 -20.07 -6.70 -1.37
CA TYR A 165 -21.29 -6.14 -1.93
C TYR A 165 -21.11 -4.64 -2.17
N ARG A 166 -21.60 -4.18 -3.33
CA ARG A 166 -21.53 -2.78 -3.76
C ARG A 166 -22.93 -2.36 -4.20
N HIS A 167 -23.53 -1.45 -3.46
CA HIS A 167 -24.81 -0.85 -3.78
C HIS A 167 -24.66 0.68 -3.77
N SER A 168 -25.61 1.39 -4.40
CA SER A 168 -25.53 2.85 -4.48
C SER A 168 -25.43 3.47 -3.08
N GLY A 169 -24.26 4.05 -2.77
CA GLY A 169 -23.96 4.67 -1.47
C GLY A 169 -23.49 3.74 -0.35
N MET A 170 -23.48 2.42 -0.54
CA MET A 170 -23.06 1.48 0.52
C MET A 170 -22.24 0.31 -0.02
N SER A 171 -21.14 0.00 0.65
CA SER A 171 -20.28 -1.14 0.34
C SER A 171 -19.93 -1.89 1.62
N TYR A 172 -20.09 -3.21 1.64
CA TYR A 172 -19.81 -4.04 2.81
C TYR A 172 -19.34 -5.44 2.40
N VAL A 173 -18.75 -6.14 3.35
CA VAL A 173 -18.36 -7.56 3.22
C VAL A 173 -19.32 -8.39 4.06
N SER A 174 -19.82 -9.49 3.51
CA SER A 174 -20.73 -10.40 4.24
C SER A 174 -20.26 -11.86 4.12
N PRO A 175 -20.36 -12.66 5.20
CA PRO A 175 -20.01 -14.07 5.17
C PRO A 175 -20.95 -14.86 4.26
N THR A 176 -20.41 -15.88 3.62
CA THR A 176 -21.19 -16.89 2.89
C THR A 176 -21.36 -18.15 3.74
N LYS A 177 -22.05 -19.16 3.20
CA LYS A 177 -22.17 -20.50 3.80
C LYS A 177 -21.00 -21.42 3.45
N ASN A 178 -20.06 -20.97 2.62
CA ASN A 178 -18.99 -21.81 2.11
C ASN A 178 -17.83 -21.87 3.10
N ILE A 179 -17.43 -23.10 3.45
CA ILE A 179 -16.21 -23.35 4.23
C ILE A 179 -15.03 -23.28 3.25
N LYS A 180 -13.99 -22.53 3.63
CA LYS A 180 -12.79 -22.39 2.81
C LYS A 180 -11.89 -23.63 2.93
N ALA A 181 -11.21 -23.95 1.84
CA ALA A 181 -10.07 -24.85 1.88
C ALA A 181 -8.97 -24.32 2.80
N LYS A 182 -8.12 -25.22 3.29
CA LYS A 182 -6.91 -24.84 4.05
C LYS A 182 -6.02 -23.89 3.21
N PRO A 183 -5.20 -23.05 3.86
CA PRO A 183 -4.22 -22.24 3.16
C PRO A 183 -3.37 -23.08 2.20
N PRO A 184 -3.00 -22.54 1.02
CA PRO A 184 -2.15 -23.26 0.08
C PRO A 184 -0.81 -23.59 0.74
N TYR A 185 -0.12 -24.63 0.27
CA TYR A 185 1.19 -25.07 0.78
C TYR A 185 1.23 -25.35 2.31
N ASN A 186 0.08 -25.63 2.95
CA ASN A 186 -0.03 -25.79 4.40
C ASN A 186 0.55 -24.59 5.19
N LEU A 187 0.44 -23.38 4.64
CA LEU A 187 0.95 -22.19 5.28
C LEU A 187 0.28 -21.93 6.63
N THR A 188 1.10 -21.53 7.59
CA THR A 188 0.61 -20.99 8.87
C THR A 188 0.19 -19.54 8.64
N ILE A 189 -1.08 -19.21 8.91
CA ILE A 189 -1.57 -17.84 8.77
C ILE A 189 -1.16 -17.00 9.97
N TYR A 190 -0.64 -15.81 9.69
CA TYR A 190 -0.33 -14.78 10.66
C TYR A 190 -1.28 -13.60 10.47
N PHE A 191 -1.62 -12.90 11.54
CA PHE A 191 -2.41 -11.67 11.51
C PHE A 191 -1.59 -10.51 12.07
N GLY A 192 -1.76 -9.34 11.46
CA GLY A 192 -0.97 -8.14 11.69
C GLY A 192 -1.70 -6.89 11.22
N SER A 193 -0.94 -5.92 10.73
CA SER A 193 -1.47 -4.68 10.19
C SER A 193 -1.55 -4.71 8.67
N ALA A 194 -2.49 -3.94 8.11
CA ALA A 194 -2.49 -3.57 6.70
C ALA A 194 -1.28 -2.70 6.31
N TYR A 195 -0.60 -2.08 7.29
CA TYR A 195 0.53 -1.19 7.08
C TYR A 195 1.88 -1.89 7.24
N TYR A 196 2.81 -1.56 6.36
CA TYR A 196 4.11 -2.24 6.25
C TYR A 196 5.23 -1.34 5.73
N ILE A 197 6.45 -1.83 5.90
CA ILE A 197 7.63 -1.39 5.15
C ILE A 197 8.23 -2.64 4.49
N LEU A 198 8.28 -2.71 3.17
CA LEU A 198 8.74 -3.89 2.43
C LEU A 198 9.94 -3.55 1.55
N THR A 199 10.88 -4.47 1.39
CA THR A 199 11.98 -4.31 0.43
C THR A 199 11.45 -4.45 -1.00
N LYS A 200 12.19 -3.89 -1.96
CA LYS A 200 11.86 -4.07 -3.39
C LYS A 200 11.82 -5.54 -3.81
N GLU A 201 12.78 -6.34 -3.33
CA GLU A 201 12.86 -7.77 -3.64
C GLU A 201 11.64 -8.52 -3.10
N PHE A 202 11.14 -8.15 -1.91
CA PHE A 202 9.92 -8.75 -1.38
C PHE A 202 8.69 -8.37 -2.22
N VAL A 203 8.62 -7.14 -2.72
CA VAL A 203 7.55 -6.74 -3.64
C VAL A 203 7.62 -7.56 -4.93
N GLU A 204 8.79 -7.69 -5.54
CA GLU A 204 9.00 -8.52 -6.74
C GLU A 204 8.60 -9.97 -6.48
N PHE A 205 8.98 -10.54 -5.33
CA PHE A 205 8.55 -11.85 -4.86
C PHE A 205 7.02 -11.96 -4.81
N THR A 206 6.32 -10.98 -4.21
CA THR A 206 4.85 -11.02 -4.12
C THR A 206 4.14 -11.03 -5.48
N LEU A 207 4.78 -10.48 -6.50
CA LEU A 207 4.25 -10.37 -7.86
C LEU A 207 4.61 -11.56 -8.74
N THR A 208 5.64 -12.35 -8.39
CA THR A 208 6.22 -13.36 -9.28
C THR A 208 6.12 -14.79 -8.74
N ASP A 209 6.34 -15.00 -7.45
CA ASP A 209 6.38 -16.33 -6.82
C ASP A 209 4.99 -16.98 -6.78
N ALA A 210 4.93 -18.28 -7.08
CA ALA A 210 3.68 -19.04 -7.10
C ALA A 210 3.00 -19.09 -5.73
N ARG A 211 3.78 -19.24 -4.64
CA ARG A 211 3.25 -19.28 -3.27
C ARG A 211 2.56 -17.97 -2.91
N ALA A 212 3.13 -16.83 -3.32
CA ALA A 212 2.54 -15.52 -3.09
C ALA A 212 1.24 -15.34 -3.88
N LYS A 213 1.24 -15.71 -5.17
CA LYS A 213 0.05 -15.63 -6.03
C LYS A 213 -1.08 -16.53 -5.54
N ASP A 214 -0.77 -17.76 -5.14
CA ASP A 214 -1.76 -18.70 -4.64
C ASP A 214 -2.32 -18.26 -3.29
N LEU A 215 -1.49 -17.69 -2.40
CA LEU A 215 -1.98 -17.10 -1.16
C LEU A 215 -2.88 -15.89 -1.43
N LEU A 216 -2.53 -15.05 -2.41
CA LEU A 216 -3.33 -13.88 -2.79
C LEU A 216 -4.71 -14.33 -3.30
N GLU A 217 -4.74 -15.34 -4.16
CA GLU A 217 -5.99 -15.90 -4.69
C GLU A 217 -6.81 -16.56 -3.58
N TRP A 218 -6.18 -17.36 -2.71
CA TRP A 218 -6.85 -17.93 -1.55
C TRP A 218 -7.40 -16.85 -0.60
N SER A 219 -6.76 -15.69 -0.53
CA SER A 219 -7.18 -14.57 0.33
C SER A 219 -8.33 -13.74 -0.28
N ARG A 220 -8.69 -13.95 -1.55
CA ARG A 220 -9.66 -13.13 -2.29
C ARG A 220 -11.04 -13.03 -1.63
N ASP A 221 -11.48 -14.11 -1.00
CA ASP A 221 -12.78 -14.25 -0.35
C ASP A 221 -12.64 -14.45 1.16
N THR A 222 -11.60 -13.87 1.77
CA THR A 222 -11.46 -13.78 3.23
C THR A 222 -11.89 -12.41 3.76
N TYR A 223 -12.01 -12.28 5.08
CA TYR A 223 -12.32 -11.00 5.73
C TYR A 223 -11.05 -10.28 6.17
N SER A 224 -10.86 -9.04 5.73
CA SER A 224 -9.66 -8.21 5.95
C SER A 224 -8.35 -8.89 5.53
N PRO A 225 -8.20 -9.32 4.26
CA PRO A 225 -7.00 -10.03 3.80
C PRO A 225 -5.71 -9.21 3.88
N ASP A 226 -5.81 -7.89 3.87
CA ASP A 226 -4.71 -6.96 4.09
C ASP A 226 -4.06 -7.13 5.48
N GLU A 227 -4.79 -7.64 6.47
CA GLU A 227 -4.26 -7.89 7.81
C GLU A 227 -3.55 -9.24 7.96
N HIS A 228 -3.59 -10.15 6.97
CA HIS A 228 -2.87 -11.42 7.06
C HIS A 228 -1.91 -11.69 5.90
N TYR A 229 -2.17 -11.15 4.71
CA TYR A 229 -1.39 -11.48 3.51
C TYR A 229 0.09 -11.12 3.66
N TRP A 230 0.40 -9.87 3.99
CA TRP A 230 1.77 -9.36 4.08
C TRP A 230 2.58 -10.06 5.16
N VAL A 231 2.01 -10.16 6.37
CA VAL A 231 2.69 -10.77 7.51
C VAL A 231 2.86 -12.28 7.31
N THR A 232 1.91 -12.96 6.66
CA THR A 232 2.05 -14.40 6.36
C THR A 232 3.16 -14.63 5.35
N LEU A 233 3.24 -13.86 4.26
CA LEU A 233 4.30 -14.01 3.27
C LEU A 233 5.69 -13.71 3.85
N ASN A 234 5.80 -12.73 4.75
CA ASN A 234 7.07 -12.41 5.39
C ASN A 234 7.54 -13.47 6.42
N ARG A 235 6.74 -14.51 6.67
CA ARG A 235 7.08 -15.67 7.50
C ARG A 235 7.31 -16.95 6.70
N LEU A 236 7.32 -16.85 5.37
CA LEU A 236 7.75 -17.97 4.53
C LEU A 236 9.23 -18.25 4.80
N ASN A 237 9.53 -19.50 5.13
CA ASN A 237 10.90 -19.98 5.06
C ASN A 237 11.25 -20.14 3.57
N GLY A 238 12.43 -19.64 3.19
CA GLY A 238 12.95 -19.68 1.81
C GLY A 238 12.86 -21.06 1.19
#